data_AF-W4F0Z2-F1
#
_entry.id   AF-W4F0Z2-F1
#
_cell.length_a   1.000
_cell.length_b   1.000
_cell.length_c   1.000
_cell.angle_alpha   90.00
_cell.angle_beta   90.00
_cell.angle_gamma   90.00
#
_symmetry.space_group_name_H-M   'P 1'
#
loop_
_entity.id
_entity.type
_entity.pdbx_description
1 polymer ?
#
loop_
_entity_poly.entity_id
_entity_poly.type
_entity_poly.pdbx_seq_one_letter_code
_entity_poly.pdbx_strand_id
1 'polypeptide(L)' 'MATFNFSNATLRLSFVVGTNDKGEPVEKKKTYNNIKKGVQAEALVTVSNVIAGLTSNAMSKVEFNELQEVLSN' A
#
# COMPACT_ATOMS: atom_id res chain seq x y z
N MET A 1 -30.17 -1.22 -10.09
CA MET A 1 -28.91 -2.00 -9.95
C MET A 1 -27.86 -1.07 -9.40
N ALA A 2 -27.10 -1.49 -8.39
CA ALA A 2 -26.04 -0.65 -7.81
C ALA A 2 -24.91 -0.44 -8.81
N THR A 3 -24.44 0.80 -8.95
CA THR A 3 -23.28 1.15 -9.80
C THR A 3 -22.08 1.45 -8.91
N PHE A 4 -20.92 0.88 -9.23
CA PHE A 4 -19.67 1.12 -8.50
C PHE A 4 -18.81 2.13 -9.26
N ASN A 5 -18.48 3.26 -8.63
CA ASN A 5 -17.54 4.24 -9.16
C ASN A 5 -16.24 4.25 -8.36
N PHE A 6 -15.12 4.39 -9.05
CA PHE A 6 -13.82 4.54 -8.38
C PHE A 6 -13.78 5.88 -7.65
N SER A 7 -13.37 5.87 -6.38
CA SER A 7 -13.18 7.06 -5.57
C SER A 7 -11.70 7.40 -5.42
N ASN A 8 -10.92 6.50 -4.80
CA ASN A 8 -9.48 6.70 -4.62
C ASN A 8 -8.75 5.36 -4.48
N ALA A 9 -7.42 5.40 -4.55
CA ALA A 9 -6.58 4.25 -4.23
C ALA A 9 -5.32 4.68 -3.47
N THR A 10 -4.85 3.79 -2.60
CA THR A 10 -3.68 3.99 -1.74
C THR A 10 -2.76 2.77 -1.76
N LEU A 11 -1.45 3.00 -1.75
CA LEU A 11 -0.41 1.98 -1.58
C LEU A 11 0.35 2.28 -0.30
N ARG A 12 0.46 1.30 0.58
CA ARG A 12 1.17 1.40 1.85
C ARG A 12 2.25 0.34 1.93
N LEU A 13 3.47 0.80 2.18
CA LEU A 13 4.65 -0.04 2.36
C LEU A 13 5.06 0.02 3.83
N SER A 14 5.16 -1.13 4.50
CA SER A 14 5.72 -1.27 5.84
C SER A 14 7.17 -1.72 5.78
N PHE A 15 8.01 -1.11 6.62
CA PHE A 15 9.42 -1.44 6.76
C PHE A 15 9.76 -1.68 8.22
N VAL A 16 10.48 -2.76 8.52
CA VAL A 16 10.98 -3.04 9.86
C VAL A 16 12.17 -2.11 10.15
N VAL A 17 12.08 -1.35 11.24
CA VAL A 17 13.12 -0.39 11.65
C VAL A 17 13.81 -0.78 12.96
N GLY A 18 13.40 -1.88 13.58
CA GLY A 18 13.98 -2.38 14.82
C GLY A 18 13.01 -3.28 15.55
N THR A 19 13.26 -3.46 16.85
CA THR A 19 12.49 -4.32 17.74
C THR A 19 12.20 -3.55 19.03
N ASN A 20 11.02 -3.73 19.61
CA ASN A 20 10.65 -3.12 20.89
C ASN A 20 11.14 -3.96 22.09
N ASP A 21 10.90 -3.47 23.32
CA ASP A 21 11.32 -4.13 24.58
C ASP A 21 10.69 -5.52 24.79
N LYS A 22 9.65 -5.87 24.02
CA LYS A 22 8.96 -7.16 24.07
C LYS A 22 9.45 -8.13 22.98
N GLY A 23 10.42 -7.73 22.16
CA GLY A 23 10.90 -8.55 21.05
C GLY A 23 10.05 -8.46 19.79
N GLU A 24 9.08 -7.55 19.71
CA GLU A 24 8.21 -7.39 18.54
C GLU A 24 8.82 -6.38 17.54
N PRO A 25 8.70 -6.65 16.22
CA PRO A 25 9.22 -5.75 15.20
C PRO A 25 8.49 -4.39 15.22
N VAL A 26 9.26 -3.31 15.22
CA VAL A 26 8.75 -1.96 15.05
C VAL A 26 8.75 -1.63 13.56
N GLU A 27 7.60 -1.26 13.02
CA GLU A 27 7.44 -0.92 11.60
C GLU A 27 7.28 0.59 11.38
N LYS A 28 7.94 1.13 10.36
CA LYS A 28 7.59 2.42 9.75
C LYS A 28 6.82 2.20 8.46
N LYS A 29 5.79 3.02 8.26
CA LYS A 29 4.91 2.93 7.10
C LYS A 29 5.12 4.12 6.18
N LYS A 30 5.13 3.87 4.88
CA LYS A 30 5.09 4.91 3.85
C LYS A 30 3.85 4.71 2.99
N THR A 31 3.01 5.74 2.92
CA THR A 31 1.73 5.69 2.21
C THR A 31 1.78 6.62 1.00
N TYR A 32 1.43 6.08 -0.16
CA TYR A 32 1.21 6.80 -1.40
C TYR A 32 -0.28 6.90 -1.65
N ASN A 33 -0.80 8.12 -1.70
CA ASN A 33 -2.21 8.41 -1.94
C ASN A 33 -2.44 8.78 -3.41
N ASN A 34 -3.72 8.82 -3.80
CA ASN A 34 -4.16 9.25 -5.14
C ASN A 34 -3.56 8.40 -6.27
N ILE A 35 -3.49 7.09 -6.05
CA ILE A 35 -3.07 6.16 -7.09
C ILE A 35 -4.13 6.13 -8.20
N LYS A 36 -3.64 6.06 -9.44
CA LYS A 36 -4.51 6.00 -10.62
C LYS A 36 -5.42 4.78 -10.55
N LYS A 37 -6.64 4.91 -11.07
CA LYS A 37 -7.54 3.78 -11.29
C LYS A 37 -6.90 2.78 -12.25
N GLY A 38 -7.13 1.49 -12.00
CA GLY A 38 -6.77 0.42 -12.95
C GLY A 38 -5.28 0.11 -13.02
N VAL A 39 -4.53 0.42 -11.96
CA VAL A 39 -3.13 -0.04 -11.85
C VAL A 39 -3.12 -1.56 -11.70
N GLN A 40 -2.28 -2.22 -12.49
CA GLN A 40 -2.11 -3.67 -12.47
C GLN A 40 -1.31 -4.12 -11.23
N ALA A 41 -1.64 -5.30 -10.71
CA ALA A 41 -1.00 -5.84 -9.51
C ALA A 41 0.52 -6.01 -9.69
N GLU A 42 0.95 -6.44 -10.88
CA GLU A 42 2.35 -6.65 -11.25
C GLU A 42 3.14 -5.33 -11.21
N ALA A 43 2.52 -4.24 -11.65
CA ALA A 43 3.11 -2.90 -11.59
C ALA A 43 3.28 -2.44 -10.14
N LEU A 44 2.30 -2.69 -9.26
CA LEU A 44 2.39 -2.38 -7.84
C LEU A 44 3.51 -3.16 -7.16
N VAL A 45 3.64 -4.45 -7.45
CA VAL A 45 4.72 -5.29 -6.89
C VAL A 45 6.07 -4.79 -7.36
N THR A 46 6.21 -4.53 -8.66
CA THR A 46 7.47 -4.04 -9.25
C THR A 46 7.89 -2.72 -8.62
N VAL A 47 6.97 -1.74 -8.53
CA VAL A 47 7.27 -0.43 -7.95
C VAL A 47 7.58 -0.53 -6.45
N SER A 48 6.81 -1.35 -5.71
CA SER A 48 7.07 -1.59 -4.27
C SER A 48 8.47 -2.14 -4.04
N ASN A 49 8.91 -3.10 -4.86
CA ASN A 49 10.25 -3.68 -4.77
C ASN A 49 11.36 -2.68 -5.13
N VAL A 50 11.16 -1.87 -6.17
CA VAL A 50 12.11 -0.80 -6.52
C VAL A 50 12.25 0.19 -5.36
N ILE A 51 11.14 0.66 -4.80
CA ILE A 51 11.14 1.58 -3.65
C ILE A 51 11.81 0.93 -2.43
N ALA A 52 11.54 -0.35 -2.17
CA ALA A 52 12.19 -1.10 -1.10
C ALA A 52 13.71 -1.21 -1.31
N GLY A 53 14.18 -1.34 -2.55
CA GLY A 53 15.60 -1.33 -2.87
C GLY A 53 16.31 0.01 -2.63
N LEU A 54 15.55 1.12 -2.48
CA LEU A 54 16.10 2.44 -2.16
C LEU A 54 16.24 2.69 -0.65
N THR A 55 15.81 1.76 0.20
CA THR A 55 15.88 1.88 1.67
C THR A 55 16.73 0.78 2.28
N SER A 56 17.43 1.10 3.36
CA SER A 56 18.21 0.13 4.15
C SER A 56 17.33 -0.78 5.02
N ASN A 57 16.08 -0.39 5.26
CA ASN A 57 15.15 -1.14 6.10
C ASN A 57 14.42 -2.22 5.29
N ALA A 58 14.28 -3.42 5.85
CA ALA A 58 13.59 -4.52 5.21
C ALA A 58 12.08 -4.25 5.09
N MET A 59 11.53 -4.39 3.88
CA MET A 59 10.09 -4.28 3.65
C MET A 59 9.37 -5.50 4.20
N SER A 60 8.46 -5.32 5.15
CA SER A 60 7.67 -6.40 5.75
C SER A 60 6.32 -6.61 5.09
N LYS A 61 5.73 -5.55 4.54
CA LYS A 61 4.36 -5.60 3.99
C LYS A 61 4.14 -4.60 2.87
N VAL A 62 3.34 -5.02 1.90
CA VAL A 62 2.77 -4.17 0.84
C VAL A 62 1.25 -4.29 0.92
N GLU A 63 0.56 -3.16 0.97
CA GLU A 63 -0.90 -3.11 1.00
C GLU A 63 -1.41 -2.13 -0.07
N PHE A 64 -2.31 -2.59 -0.93
CA PHE A 64 -3.01 -1.75 -1.89
C PHE A 64 -4.50 -1.75 -1.54
N ASN A 65 -5.08 -0.56 -1.40
CA ASN A 65 -6.50 -0.40 -1.13
C ASN A 65 -7.12 0.50 -2.18
N GLU A 66 -8.20 0.04 -2.80
CA GLU A 66 -9.04 0.82 -3.70
C GLU A 66 -10.39 1.06 -3.02
N LEU A 67 -10.80 2.33 -2.94
CA LEU A 67 -12.11 2.74 -2.46
C LEU A 67 -13.03 2.97 -3.65
N GLN A 68 -14.20 2.33 -3.59
CA GLN A 68 -15.26 2.47 -4.57
C GLN A 68 -16.50 3.02 -3.89
N GLU A 69 -17.16 3.96 -4.54
CA GLU A 69 -18.43 4.53 -4.13
C GLU A 69 -19.57 3.74 -4.76
N VAL A 70 -20.56 3.37 -3.93
CA VAL A 70 -21.76 2.66 -4.38
C VAL A 70 -22.87 3.67 -4.62
N LEU A 71 -23.22 3.88 -5.89
CA LEU A 71 -24.38 4.69 -6.26
C LEU A 71 -25.61 3.80 -6.28
N SER A 72 -26.54 4.08 -5.37
CA SER A 72 -27.88 3.48 -5.33
C SER A 72 -28.87 4.51 -5.84
N ASN A 73 -29.44 4.26 -7.03
CA ASN A 73 -30.63 4.97 -7.54
C ASN A 73 -31.86 4.09 -7.32
#